data_AF-A0A635RC74-F1
#
_entry.id   AF-A0A635RC74-F1
#
_cell.length_a   1.000
_cell.length_b   1.000
_cell.length_c   1.000
_cell.angle_alpha   90.00
_cell.angle_beta   90.00
_cell.angle_gamma   90.00
#
_symmetry.space_group_name_H-M   'P 1'
#
loop_
_entity.id
_entity.type
_entity.pdbx_description
1 polymer ?
#
loop_
_entity_poly.entity_id
_entity_poly.type
_entity_poly.pdbx_seq_one_letter_code
_entity_poly.pdbx_strand_id
1 'polypeptide(L)'
;MFFVLNDEIRNYIRNNPIALGVLAGFCRPNTDFDLVKLEEYQEIVNTNYMHICSWGKRPREEYPVGELGDTMHRDQNLMHEFVEYTLENLNYPLLVDTVPEMVDEWLSRVYNDPTASTLLNQMSQTSRDIDTRTLMYLAHNVR
;
A
#
# COMPACT_ATOMS: atom_id res chain seq x y z
N MET A 1 21.65 -3.37 4.35
CA MET A 1 21.75 -3.98 3.02
C MET A 1 20.80 -3.18 2.15
N PHE A 2 21.27 -2.60 1.06
CA PHE A 2 20.41 -1.85 0.14
C PHE A 2 20.00 -2.78 -1.00
N PHE A 3 18.72 -2.76 -1.38
CA PHE A 3 18.20 -3.45 -2.55
C PHE A 3 18.28 -2.50 -3.74
N VAL A 4 18.73 -3.01 -4.88
CA VAL A 4 18.60 -2.29 -6.14
C VAL A 4 17.32 -2.78 -6.79
N LEU A 5 16.44 -1.85 -7.15
CA LEU A 5 15.21 -2.21 -7.86
C LEU A 5 15.45 -2.15 -9.37
N ASN A 6 15.06 -3.21 -10.08
CA ASN A 6 15.13 -3.20 -11.54
C ASN A 6 14.28 -2.06 -12.14
N ASP A 7 14.70 -1.57 -13.31
CA ASP A 7 14.08 -0.42 -13.97
C ASP A 7 12.61 -0.68 -14.34
N GLU A 8 12.25 -1.92 -14.66
CA GLU A 8 10.90 -2.30 -15.08
C GLU A 8 9.89 -2.17 -13.93
N ILE A 9 10.20 -2.75 -12.77
CA ILE A 9 9.38 -2.64 -11.56
C ILE A 9 9.35 -1.18 -11.11
N ARG A 10 10.49 -0.48 -11.13
CA ARG A 10 10.56 0.95 -10.76
C ARG A 10 9.66 1.81 -11.65
N ASN A 11 9.68 1.59 -12.96
CA ASN A 11 8.80 2.30 -13.88
C ASN A 11 7.32 1.94 -13.67
N TYR A 12 7.04 0.69 -13.37
CA TYR A 12 5.68 0.24 -13.10
C TYR A 12 5.10 0.88 -11.83
N ILE A 13 5.83 0.89 -10.71
CA ILE A 13 5.38 1.56 -9.47
C ILE A 13 5.27 3.07 -9.66
N ARG A 14 6.14 3.69 -10.46
CA ARG A 14 6.03 5.12 -10.77
C ARG A 14 4.71 5.44 -11.46
N ASN A 15 4.28 4.57 -12.36
CA ASN A 15 3.01 4.72 -13.09
C ASN A 15 1.79 4.25 -12.29
N ASN A 16 2.01 3.47 -11.23
CA ASN A 16 0.97 2.87 -10.38
C ASN A 16 1.39 2.97 -8.90
N PRO A 17 1.41 4.17 -8.30
CA PRO A 17 2.01 4.41 -6.99
C PRO A 17 1.39 3.58 -5.85
N ILE A 18 0.14 3.15 -5.96
CA ILE A 18 -0.44 2.26 -4.95
C ILE A 18 0.28 0.90 -4.87
N ALA A 19 1.08 0.52 -5.87
CA ALA A 19 1.89 -0.70 -5.86
C ALA A 19 3.06 -0.62 -4.86
N LEU A 20 3.44 0.59 -4.41
CA LEU A 20 4.43 0.79 -3.35
C LEU A 20 4.10 0.00 -2.08
N GLY A 21 2.81 -0.09 -1.70
CA GLY A 21 2.38 -0.86 -0.53
C GLY A 21 2.70 -2.35 -0.68
N VAL A 22 2.48 -2.90 -1.87
CA VAL A 22 2.83 -4.30 -2.19
C VAL A 22 4.34 -4.46 -2.16
N LEU A 23 5.09 -3.57 -2.80
CA LEU A 23 6.56 -3.60 -2.81
C LEU A 23 7.15 -3.58 -1.39
N ALA A 24 6.57 -2.77 -0.51
CA ALA A 24 6.99 -2.66 0.88
C ALA A 24 6.85 -3.99 1.65
N GLY A 25 5.81 -4.79 1.36
CA GLY A 25 5.65 -6.14 1.91
C GLY A 25 6.72 -7.15 1.47
N PHE A 26 7.30 -6.93 0.28
CA PHE A 26 8.40 -7.73 -0.27
C PHE A 26 9.79 -7.26 0.21
N CYS A 27 9.90 -6.05 0.77
CA CYS A 27 11.16 -5.49 1.23
C CYS A 27 11.62 -6.19 2.52
N ARG A 28 12.12 -7.42 2.36
CA ARG A 28 12.62 -8.29 3.43
C ARG A 28 14.10 -8.59 3.19
N PRO A 29 14.92 -8.79 4.24
CA PRO A 29 16.36 -9.01 4.12
C PRO A 29 16.79 -10.11 3.14
N ASN A 30 15.91 -11.07 2.84
CA ASN A 30 16.21 -12.23 2.01
C ASN A 30 15.53 -12.19 0.63
N THR A 31 14.87 -11.08 0.26
CA THR A 31 14.26 -10.93 -1.06
C THR A 31 15.30 -10.42 -2.04
N ASP A 32 15.57 -11.20 -3.09
CA ASP A 32 16.40 -10.78 -4.20
C ASP A 32 15.51 -10.14 -5.27
N PHE A 33 15.38 -8.81 -5.24
CA PHE A 33 14.51 -8.06 -6.15
C PHE A 33 14.96 -8.14 -7.61
N ASP A 34 16.24 -8.43 -7.87
CA ASP A 34 16.76 -8.58 -9.22
C ASP A 34 16.22 -9.84 -9.91
N LEU A 35 15.71 -10.80 -9.14
CA LEU A 35 15.12 -12.05 -9.64
C LEU A 35 13.60 -11.96 -9.85
N VAL A 36 12.95 -10.91 -9.36
CA VAL A 36 11.50 -10.72 -9.49
C VAL A 36 11.21 -10.15 -10.87
N LYS A 37 10.43 -10.90 -11.67
CA LYS A 37 9.98 -10.42 -12.97
C LYS A 37 8.83 -9.43 -12.84
N LEU A 38 8.72 -8.51 -13.79
CA LEU A 38 7.63 -7.54 -13.79
C LEU A 38 6.26 -8.22 -13.82
N GLU A 39 6.08 -9.28 -14.61
CA GLU A 39 4.81 -9.98 -14.74
C GLU A 39 4.38 -10.63 -13.41
N GLU A 40 5.32 -11.26 -12.71
CA GLU A 40 5.08 -11.87 -11.39
C GLU A 40 4.68 -10.81 -10.37
N TYR A 41 5.37 -9.66 -10.38
CA TYR A 41 5.04 -8.54 -9.52
C TYR A 41 3.65 -7.97 -9.84
N GLN A 42 3.32 -7.76 -11.11
CA GLN A 42 2.01 -7.30 -11.55
C GLN A 42 0.89 -8.26 -11.16
N GLU A 43 1.11 -9.57 -11.26
CA GLU A 43 0.14 -10.59 -10.83
C GLU A 43 -0.13 -10.50 -9.33
N ILE A 44 0.92 -10.30 -8.53
CA ILE A 44 0.78 -10.12 -7.08
C ILE A 44 0.04 -8.83 -6.76
N VAL A 45 0.39 -7.72 -7.42
CA VAL A 45 -0.27 -6.43 -7.23
C VAL A 45 -1.76 -6.55 -7.56
N ASN A 46 -2.08 -7.13 -8.72
CA ASN A 46 -3.46 -7.38 -9.13
C ASN A 46 -4.17 -8.31 -8.16
N THR A 47 -3.52 -9.37 -7.67
CA THR A 47 -4.13 -10.29 -6.71
C THR A 47 -4.40 -9.59 -5.38
N ASN A 48 -3.50 -8.73 -4.89
CA ASN A 48 -3.74 -7.96 -3.66
C ASN A 48 -4.88 -6.96 -3.81
N TYR A 49 -4.93 -6.21 -4.93
CA TYR A 49 -6.05 -5.30 -5.18
C TYR A 49 -7.36 -6.06 -5.36
N MET A 50 -7.36 -7.12 -6.17
CA MET A 50 -8.51 -7.98 -6.32
C MET A 50 -8.91 -8.58 -4.98
N HIS A 51 -7.98 -8.97 -4.11
CA HIS A 51 -8.29 -9.51 -2.79
C HIS A 51 -8.98 -8.46 -1.91
N ILE A 52 -8.42 -7.26 -1.82
CA ILE A 52 -8.98 -6.16 -1.01
C ILE A 52 -10.33 -5.67 -1.57
N CYS A 53 -10.46 -5.55 -2.89
CA CYS A 53 -11.67 -5.06 -3.53
C CYS A 53 -12.75 -6.15 -3.69
N SER A 54 -12.40 -7.40 -4.00
CA SER A 54 -13.38 -8.49 -4.20
C SER A 54 -14.03 -8.97 -2.91
N TRP A 55 -13.35 -8.78 -1.77
CA TRP A 55 -13.92 -9.12 -0.48
C TRP A 55 -15.04 -8.18 -0.05
N GLY A 56 -15.09 -6.99 -0.65
CA GLY A 56 -16.03 -5.94 -0.27
C GLY A 56 -15.91 -5.56 1.19
N LYS A 57 -16.93 -4.86 1.69
CA LYS A 57 -17.11 -4.68 3.13
C LYS A 57 -17.48 -6.02 3.77
N ARG A 58 -16.77 -6.37 4.84
CA ARG A 58 -17.01 -7.58 5.61
C ARG A 58 -18.08 -7.32 6.68
N PRO A 59 -19.00 -8.26 6.91
CA PRO A 59 -20.03 -8.08 7.91
C PRO A 59 -19.46 -8.26 9.33
N ARG A 60 -20.09 -7.61 10.32
CA ARG A 60 -19.56 -7.52 11.69
C ARG A 60 -19.40 -8.89 12.35
N GLU A 61 -20.27 -9.85 12.06
CA GLU A 61 -20.31 -11.19 12.65
C GLU A 61 -19.07 -12.06 12.35
N GLU A 62 -18.25 -11.69 11.37
CA GLU A 62 -17.01 -12.41 11.05
C GLU A 62 -15.84 -12.07 11.99
N TYR A 63 -16.01 -11.08 12.86
CA TYR A 63 -14.99 -10.58 13.76
C TYR A 63 -15.26 -10.97 15.21
N PRO A 64 -14.22 -11.13 16.06
CA PRO A 64 -14.40 -11.42 17.47
C PRO A 64 -15.39 -10.48 18.17
N VAL A 65 -16.11 -10.97 19.17
CA VAL A 65 -17.00 -10.11 19.97
C VAL A 65 -16.16 -9.23 20.89
N GLY A 66 -16.49 -7.93 20.98
CA GLY A 66 -15.82 -6.94 21.81
C GLY A 66 -15.04 -5.89 21.03
N GLU A 67 -14.46 -4.94 21.77
CA GLU A 67 -13.83 -3.72 21.24
C GLU A 67 -12.73 -3.99 20.20
N LEU A 68 -11.93 -5.04 20.40
CA LEU A 68 -10.90 -5.45 19.45
C LEU A 68 -11.52 -5.83 18.11
N GLY A 69 -12.58 -6.65 18.11
CA GLY A 69 -13.23 -7.06 16.88
C GLY A 69 -14.03 -5.94 16.22
N ASP A 70 -14.60 -5.01 17.01
CA ASP A 70 -15.23 -3.79 16.47
C ASP A 70 -14.20 -2.92 15.72
N THR A 71 -13.00 -2.79 16.30
CA THR A 71 -11.89 -2.07 15.68
C THR A 71 -11.40 -2.76 14.42
N MET A 72 -11.20 -4.08 14.43
CA MET A 72 -10.80 -4.85 13.25
C MET A 72 -11.82 -4.74 12.12
N HIS A 73 -13.11 -4.88 12.44
CA HIS A 73 -14.20 -4.75 11.46
C HIS A 73 -14.23 -3.35 10.83
N ARG A 74 -14.16 -2.30 11.65
CA ARG A 74 -14.14 -0.92 11.17
C ARG A 74 -12.91 -0.66 10.30
N ASP A 75 -11.72 -0.98 10.78
CA ASP A 75 -10.47 -0.71 10.08
C ASP A 75 -10.40 -1.48 8.75
N GLN A 76 -10.85 -2.73 8.69
CA GLN A 76 -10.90 -3.49 7.44
C GLN A 76 -11.81 -2.82 6.40
N ASN A 77 -13.01 -2.39 6.81
CA ASN A 77 -13.97 -1.77 5.89
C ASN A 77 -13.51 -0.39 5.44
N LEU A 78 -12.89 0.40 6.34
CA LEU A 78 -12.24 1.65 5.97
C LEU A 78 -11.07 1.43 5.00
N MET A 79 -10.31 0.35 5.18
CA MET A 79 -9.17 0.06 4.29
C MET A 79 -9.65 -0.33 2.89
N HIS A 80 -10.74 -1.08 2.80
CA HIS A 80 -11.41 -1.34 1.54
C HIS A 80 -11.82 -0.04 0.83
N GLU A 81 -12.53 0.86 1.53
CA GLU A 81 -12.95 2.16 0.97
C GLU A 81 -11.74 3.02 0.56
N PHE A 82 -10.69 3.02 1.37
CA PHE A 82 -9.45 3.74 1.08
C PHE A 82 -8.77 3.20 -0.19
N VAL A 83 -8.65 1.88 -0.35
CA VAL A 83 -8.03 1.26 -1.53
C VAL A 83 -8.85 1.52 -2.78
N GLU A 84 -10.18 1.38 -2.73
CA GLU A 84 -11.05 1.71 -3.86
C GLU A 84 -10.86 3.17 -4.29
N TYR A 85 -10.95 4.10 -3.32
CA TYR A 85 -10.81 5.52 -3.61
C TYR A 85 -9.43 5.86 -4.20
N THR A 86 -8.36 5.33 -3.62
CA THR A 86 -6.99 5.62 -4.08
C THR A 86 -6.71 5.03 -5.46
N LEU A 87 -7.22 3.83 -5.77
CA LEU A 87 -7.14 3.24 -7.12
C LEU A 87 -7.81 4.12 -8.17
N GLU A 88 -9.00 4.65 -7.85
CA GLU A 88 -9.79 5.43 -8.80
C GLU A 88 -9.28 6.87 -8.97
N ASN A 89 -8.80 7.49 -7.89
CA ASN A 89 -8.59 8.95 -7.85
C ASN A 89 -7.12 9.36 -7.71
N LEU A 90 -6.28 8.56 -7.04
CA LEU A 90 -4.92 8.96 -6.67
C LEU A 90 -3.83 8.15 -7.39
N ASN A 91 -4.17 7.01 -7.98
CA ASN A 91 -3.25 6.09 -8.65
C ASN A 91 -2.88 6.49 -10.08
N TYR A 92 -2.38 7.72 -10.23
CA TYR A 92 -1.81 8.23 -11.47
C TYR A 92 -0.29 8.40 -11.35
N PRO A 93 0.46 8.55 -12.47
CA PRO A 93 1.91 8.58 -12.41
C PRO A 93 2.51 9.60 -11.43
N LEU A 94 3.61 9.20 -10.79
CA LEU A 94 4.48 10.06 -9.99
C LEU A 94 5.46 10.81 -10.90
N LEU A 95 5.99 11.94 -10.42
CA LEU A 95 6.91 12.79 -11.20
C LEU A 95 8.39 12.51 -10.91
N VAL A 96 8.67 11.73 -9.88
CA VAL A 96 10.00 11.41 -9.37
C VAL A 96 10.44 10.01 -9.78
N ASP A 97 11.75 9.76 -9.74
CA ASP A 97 12.36 8.57 -10.34
C ASP A 97 13.00 7.61 -9.32
N THR A 98 13.23 8.04 -8.08
CA THR A 98 13.79 7.16 -7.03
C THR A 98 12.71 6.65 -6.10
N VAL A 99 12.84 5.40 -5.61
CA VAL A 99 11.85 4.81 -4.68
C VAL A 99 11.63 5.66 -3.42
N PRO A 100 12.66 6.23 -2.78
CA PRO A 100 12.45 7.10 -1.62
C PRO A 100 11.58 8.32 -1.95
N GLU A 101 11.88 9.00 -3.06
CA GLU A 101 11.08 10.16 -3.51
C GLU A 101 9.66 9.73 -3.89
N MET A 102 9.49 8.56 -4.50
CA MET A 102 8.16 8.04 -4.85
C MET A 102 7.31 7.79 -3.60
N VAL A 103 7.91 7.26 -2.54
CA VAL A 103 7.22 7.06 -1.26
C VAL A 103 6.84 8.41 -0.64
N ASP A 104 7.74 9.40 -0.64
CA ASP A 104 7.45 10.73 -0.10
C ASP A 104 6.35 11.44 -0.89
N GLU A 105 6.40 11.41 -2.23
CA GLU A 105 5.37 11.99 -3.09
C GLU A 105 4.03 11.27 -2.89
N TRP A 106 4.03 9.94 -2.80
CA TRP A 106 2.82 9.15 -2.57
C TRP A 106 2.17 9.45 -1.22
N LEU A 107 2.95 9.47 -0.13
CA LEU A 107 2.44 9.80 1.19
C LEU A 107 1.90 11.23 1.22
N SER A 108 2.62 12.19 0.63
CA SER A 108 2.15 13.57 0.51
C SER A 108 0.82 13.64 -0.24
N ARG A 109 0.69 12.93 -1.37
CA ARG A 109 -0.55 12.87 -2.17
C ARG A 109 -1.71 12.31 -1.36
N VAL A 110 -1.50 11.21 -0.65
CA VAL A 110 -2.52 10.54 0.17
C VAL A 110 -2.96 11.41 1.35
N TYR A 111 -2.02 11.98 2.11
CA TYR A 111 -2.34 12.75 3.31
C TYR A 111 -2.89 14.15 3.01
N ASN A 112 -2.56 14.73 1.84
CA ASN A 112 -3.12 16.01 1.40
C ASN A 112 -4.47 15.87 0.68
N ASP A 113 -4.85 14.67 0.25
CA ASP A 113 -6.19 14.43 -0.28
C ASP A 113 -7.23 14.40 0.86
N PRO A 114 -8.28 15.24 0.83
CA PRO A 114 -9.25 15.33 1.92
C PRO A 114 -10.01 14.04 2.20
N THR A 115 -10.33 13.26 1.16
CA THR A 115 -11.13 12.03 1.28
C THR A 115 -10.29 10.92 1.88
N ALA A 116 -9.10 10.69 1.30
CA ALA A 116 -8.16 9.70 1.78
C ALA A 116 -7.72 10.00 3.22
N SER A 117 -7.40 11.25 3.53
CA SER A 117 -7.05 11.70 4.88
C SER A 117 -8.18 11.47 5.89
N THR A 118 -9.44 11.72 5.49
CA THR A 118 -10.60 11.45 6.36
C THR A 118 -10.75 9.97 6.67
N LEU A 119 -10.64 9.10 5.66
CA LEU A 119 -10.71 7.64 5.84
C LEU A 119 -9.60 7.14 6.76
N LEU A 120 -8.36 7.57 6.52
CA LEU A 120 -7.22 7.20 7.36
C LEU A 120 -7.40 7.64 8.81
N ASN A 121 -7.88 8.87 9.05
CA ASN A 121 -8.09 9.39 10.41
C ASN A 121 -9.15 8.60 11.20
N GLN A 122 -10.07 7.90 10.54
CA GLN A 122 -11.06 7.03 11.17
C GLN A 122 -10.53 5.63 11.54
N MET A 123 -9.42 5.20 10.93
CA MET A 123 -8.75 3.95 11.28
C MET A 123 -8.08 4.03 12.65
N SER A 124 -7.76 2.88 13.25
CA SER A 124 -6.92 2.86 14.44
C SER A 124 -5.50 3.36 14.15
N GLN A 125 -4.85 3.92 15.16
CA GLN A 125 -3.47 4.36 15.06
C GLN A 125 -2.53 3.21 14.69
N THR A 126 -2.78 2.01 15.24
CA THR A 126 -1.97 0.82 14.96
C THR A 126 -1.95 0.48 13.47
N SER A 127 -3.11 0.47 12.81
CA SER A 127 -3.21 0.19 11.37
C SER A 127 -2.44 1.22 10.54
N ARG A 128 -2.62 2.52 10.83
CA ARG A 128 -1.88 3.60 10.16
C ARG A 128 -0.37 3.51 10.33
N ASP A 129 0.08 3.20 11.55
CA ASP A 129 1.49 3.10 11.89
C ASP A 129 2.18 1.97 11.13
N ILE A 130 1.50 0.82 10.96
CA ILE A 130 2.04 -0.33 10.24
C ILE A 130 2.31 0.02 8.78
N ASP A 131 1.33 0.59 8.08
CA ASP A 131 1.47 0.93 6.67
C ASP A 131 2.55 1.99 6.45
N THR A 132 2.51 3.07 7.25
CA THR A 132 3.49 4.15 7.15
C THR A 132 4.91 3.65 7.44
N ARG A 133 5.11 2.83 8.47
CA ARG A 133 6.44 2.28 8.81
C ARG A 133 6.96 1.34 7.73
N THR A 134 6.09 0.54 7.11
CA THR A 134 6.49 -0.38 6.05
C THR A 134 6.96 0.39 4.81
N LEU A 135 6.27 1.46 4.43
CA LEU A 135 6.70 2.35 3.34
C LEU A 135 8.00 3.11 3.66
N MET A 136 8.16 3.60 4.89
CA MET A 136 9.42 4.24 5.31
C MET A 136 10.59 3.26 5.35
N TYR A 137 10.35 2.01 5.73
CA TYR A 137 11.36 0.96 5.66
C TYR A 137 11.76 0.66 4.21
N LEU A 138 10.79 0.60 3.29
CA LEU A 138 11.03 0.47 1.85
C LEU A 138 11.91 1.62 1.35
N ALA A 139 11.54 2.86 1.62
CA ALA A 139 12.28 4.06 1.22
C ALA A 139 13.71 4.08 1.79
N HIS A 140 13.93 3.52 2.97
CA HIS A 140 15.27 3.43 3.54
C HIS A 140 16.15 2.38 2.85
N ASN A 141 15.57 1.25 2.44
CA ASN A 141 16.34 0.09 2.01
C ASN A 141 16.44 -0.10 0.50
N VAL A 142 15.58 0.54 -0.30
CA VAL A 142 15.62 0.43 -1.77
C VAL A 142 16.30 1.65 -2.38
N ARG A 143 17.21 1.40 -3.32
CA ARG A 143 17.90 2.40 -4.13
C ARG A 143 17.51 2.28 -5.60
#